data_AF-A0ABC9CAK2-F1
#
_entry.id   AF-A0ABC9CAK2-F1
#
_cell.length_a   1.000
_cell.length_b   1.000
_cell.length_c   1.000
_cell.angle_alpha   90.00
_cell.angle_beta   90.00
_cell.angle_gamma   90.00
#
_symmetry.space_group_name_H-M   'P 1'
#
loop_
_entity.id
_entity.type
_entity.pdbx_description
1 polymer ?
#
loop_
_entity_poly.entity_id
_entity_poly.type
_entity_poly.pdbx_seq_one_letter_code
_entity_poly.pdbx_strand_id
1 'polypeptide(L)'
;MPSSDVEAAAAGNGKQTVDAGAASSAVESRGTWWQAGFHMTTATLGPASLSLPYALRGLGWALGLAALTAVAAVTFYAYFLVSRVLDHCEAAGRRHARFRDLAADVLGSKWATCLVVTVQVAINVGISIGSILLAADCLELTYSRHAPNGSLKLYHFVIMVALVLAVLSQLPSLHSLRHINVGSLLVSIGYTTLVSAACICAGLSSDAPAKDYSLSTSRSERTFTAFLSVSILTSVFGNSILPEIQATLAPPAGGKMTKALVLSYSVFFLAFYFPAIAGYWAFGNQVRSNVMQSLLPADTGSSLAPAWMLGLAVVLILLQLIAIALVYLQVTYEMMERKLFAGGKAGRRSLLAPRVALRAAYVAALAFVAAMLPFFGEIQGVVGSVGYIPLDVVIPVVMYNVALAPRRRSPAYVANAAIIVAFVGLGAIGGVASVRKLVLNADRFKLFSNGRS
;
A
#
# COMPACT_ATOMS: atom_id res chain seq x y z
N MET A 1 -69.34 1.11 23.89
CA MET A 1 -69.48 -0.31 23.48
C MET A 1 -70.66 -0.44 22.55
N PRO A 2 -70.62 -1.22 21.45
CA PRO A 2 -69.45 -1.81 20.77
C PRO A 2 -69.47 -1.66 19.21
N SER A 3 -68.29 -1.92 18.61
CA SER A 3 -67.99 -2.66 17.33
C SER A 3 -68.62 -2.22 15.99
N SER A 4 -67.96 -2.20 14.83
CA SER A 4 -66.73 -2.86 14.35
C SER A 4 -66.26 -2.26 13.00
N ASP A 5 -64.94 -2.05 12.88
CA ASP A 5 -63.97 -2.26 11.79
C ASP A 5 -64.24 -2.03 10.28
N VAL A 6 -63.14 -1.60 9.65
CA VAL A 6 -62.63 -1.81 8.27
C VAL A 6 -62.56 -0.57 7.34
N GLU A 7 -61.38 0.07 7.39
CA GLU A 7 -60.46 0.33 6.25
C GLU A 7 -60.87 1.27 5.09
N ALA A 8 -60.13 2.39 4.92
CA ALA A 8 -59.64 2.86 3.61
C ALA A 8 -58.57 3.96 3.75
N ALA A 9 -57.41 3.67 3.15
CA ALA A 9 -56.21 4.49 3.10
C ALA A 9 -56.25 5.52 1.96
N ALA A 10 -55.63 6.70 2.17
CA ALA A 10 -55.17 7.58 1.11
C ALA A 10 -53.92 8.36 1.56
N ALA A 11 -52.73 7.83 1.27
CA ALA A 11 -51.47 8.54 1.38
C ALA A 11 -50.73 8.47 0.04
N GLY A 12 -50.41 9.66 -0.49
CA GLY A 12 -49.84 9.87 -1.82
C GLY A 12 -48.49 9.20 -2.04
N ASN A 13 -48.35 8.56 -3.19
CA ASN A 13 -47.20 7.78 -3.61
C ASN A 13 -46.20 8.66 -4.37
N GLY A 14 -45.27 9.29 -3.65
CA GLY A 14 -44.09 9.94 -4.23
C GLY A 14 -42.98 8.93 -4.48
N LYS A 15 -42.99 8.28 -5.64
CA LYS A 15 -42.01 7.27 -6.05
C LYS A 15 -40.66 7.93 -6.36
N GLN A 16 -39.78 8.03 -5.37
CA GLN A 16 -38.35 8.27 -5.60
C GLN A 16 -37.77 7.05 -6.33
N THR A 17 -37.43 7.23 -7.60
CA THR A 17 -36.66 6.28 -8.39
C THR A 17 -35.25 6.21 -7.81
N VAL A 18 -35.00 5.19 -7.01
CA VAL A 18 -33.66 4.83 -6.52
C VAL A 18 -32.84 4.34 -7.72
N ASP A 19 -31.84 5.14 -8.11
CA ASP A 19 -30.87 4.76 -9.13
C ASP A 19 -30.17 3.45 -8.76
N ALA A 20 -30.36 2.44 -9.60
CA ALA A 20 -29.78 1.11 -9.46
C ALA A 20 -28.23 1.06 -9.56
N GLY A 21 -27.56 2.22 -9.68
CA GLY A 21 -26.12 2.38 -9.53
C GLY A 21 -25.64 2.58 -8.08
N ALA A 22 -26.53 3.04 -7.18
CA ALA A 22 -26.21 3.29 -5.77
C ALA A 22 -26.11 2.01 -4.92
N ALA A 23 -26.71 0.91 -5.39
CA ALA A 23 -26.78 -0.36 -4.67
C ALA A 23 -25.44 -1.13 -4.59
N SER A 24 -24.40 -0.69 -5.31
CA SER A 24 -23.07 -1.33 -5.28
C SER A 24 -22.07 -0.66 -4.32
N SER A 25 -22.45 0.41 -3.64
CA SER A 25 -21.56 1.15 -2.73
C SER A 25 -22.21 1.59 -1.41
N ALA A 26 -23.30 0.95 -1.00
CA ALA A 26 -23.78 1.07 0.37
C ALA A 26 -22.91 0.17 1.27
N VAL A 27 -21.74 0.66 1.65
CA VAL A 27 -20.99 0.08 2.78
C VAL A 27 -21.94 0.14 3.98
N GLU A 28 -22.42 -1.01 4.45
CA GLU A 28 -23.17 -1.05 5.71
C GLU A 28 -22.27 -0.56 6.84
N SER A 29 -22.54 0.65 7.29
CA SER A 29 -21.80 1.36 8.32
C SER A 29 -22.17 0.80 9.71
N ARG A 30 -21.74 -0.45 9.96
CA ARG A 30 -21.97 -1.19 11.22
C ARG A 30 -20.67 -1.57 11.94
N GLY A 31 -19.53 -1.07 11.46
CA GLY A 31 -18.20 -1.41 11.97
C GLY A 31 -17.87 -0.80 13.33
N THR A 32 -17.08 -1.53 14.11
CA THR A 32 -16.54 -1.10 15.41
C THR A 32 -15.10 -0.58 15.27
N TRP A 33 -14.60 0.15 16.28
CA TRP A 33 -13.27 0.77 16.22
C TRP A 33 -12.12 -0.25 16.07
N TRP A 34 -12.23 -1.42 16.71
CA TRP A 34 -11.18 -2.45 16.61
C TRP A 34 -11.20 -3.13 15.24
N GLN A 35 -12.36 -3.26 14.60
CA GLN A 35 -12.46 -3.75 13.22
C GLN A 35 -11.79 -2.77 12.26
N ALA A 36 -12.09 -1.46 12.38
CA ALA A 36 -11.39 -0.45 11.59
C ALA A 36 -9.87 -0.48 11.83
N GLY A 37 -9.43 -0.74 13.07
CA GLY A 37 -8.03 -0.95 13.39
C GLY A 37 -7.43 -2.15 12.65
N PHE A 38 -8.12 -3.30 12.63
CA PHE A 38 -7.65 -4.45 11.84
C PHE A 38 -7.63 -4.17 10.33
N HIS A 39 -8.66 -3.53 9.78
CA HIS A 39 -8.69 -3.11 8.38
C HIS A 39 -7.52 -2.17 8.04
N MET A 40 -7.25 -1.20 8.90
CA MET A 40 -6.13 -0.28 8.73
C MET A 40 -4.79 -1.02 8.82
N THR A 41 -4.65 -1.92 9.79
CA THR A 41 -3.43 -2.72 9.93
C THR A 41 -3.20 -3.57 8.69
N THR A 42 -4.21 -4.27 8.16
CA THR A 42 -4.03 -5.12 6.97
C THR A 42 -3.83 -4.34 5.68
N ALA A 43 -4.37 -3.11 5.60
CA ALA A 43 -4.16 -2.23 4.46
C ALA A 43 -2.71 -1.70 4.38
N THR A 44 -2.07 -1.48 5.53
CA THR A 44 -0.71 -0.90 5.61
C THR A 44 0.39 -1.95 5.85
N LEU A 45 0.13 -2.98 6.66
CA LEU A 45 1.06 -4.08 6.93
C LEU A 45 1.11 -5.07 5.75
N GLY A 46 1.65 -4.61 4.63
CA GLY A 46 1.88 -5.41 3.44
C GLY A 46 3.32 -5.91 3.31
N PRO A 47 3.57 -6.89 2.41
CA PRO A 47 4.92 -7.38 2.11
C PRO A 47 5.90 -6.32 1.58
N ALA A 48 5.43 -5.11 1.27
CA ALA A 48 6.30 -3.95 1.06
C ALA A 48 7.21 -3.65 2.27
N SER A 49 6.78 -3.99 3.48
CA SER A 49 7.60 -3.91 4.71
C SER A 49 8.90 -4.73 4.66
N LEU A 50 8.99 -5.71 3.76
CA LEU A 50 10.21 -6.49 3.53
C LEU A 50 11.35 -5.68 2.90
N SER A 51 11.08 -4.43 2.48
CA SER A 51 12.09 -3.46 2.03
C SER A 51 12.63 -2.56 3.16
N LEU A 52 12.10 -2.65 4.39
CA LEU A 52 12.57 -1.82 5.49
C LEU A 52 14.06 -2.00 5.83
N PRO A 53 14.62 -3.23 5.83
CA PRO A 53 16.07 -3.41 5.95
C PRO A 53 16.85 -2.66 4.87
N TYR A 54 16.32 -2.62 3.64
CA TYR A 54 16.94 -1.94 2.50
C TYR A 54 16.89 -0.42 2.65
N ALA A 55 15.82 0.11 3.26
CA ALA A 55 15.76 1.52 3.61
C ALA A 55 16.83 1.89 4.66
N LEU A 56 17.00 1.06 5.70
CA LEU A 56 18.05 1.26 6.71
C LEU A 56 19.45 1.21 6.09
N ARG A 57 19.69 0.33 5.11
CA ARG A 57 20.95 0.29 4.34
C ARG A 57 21.34 1.63 3.74
N GLY A 58 20.37 2.38 3.20
CA GLY A 58 20.64 3.69 2.60
C GLY A 58 20.88 4.83 3.58
N LEU A 59 20.46 4.67 4.85
CA LEU A 59 20.52 5.71 5.88
C LEU A 59 21.56 5.42 6.98
N GLY A 60 21.89 4.14 7.20
CA GLY A 60 22.64 3.67 8.36
C GLY A 60 21.74 3.46 9.59
N TRP A 61 22.34 3.01 10.69
CA TRP A 61 21.62 2.66 11.92
C TRP A 61 20.84 3.82 12.55
N ALA A 62 21.55 4.82 13.09
CA ALA A 62 20.93 5.89 13.87
C ALA A 62 19.95 6.71 13.03
N LEU A 63 20.38 7.14 11.83
CA LEU A 63 19.55 7.94 10.94
C LEU A 63 18.40 7.11 10.34
N GLY A 64 18.62 5.83 10.04
CA GLY A 64 17.59 4.93 9.52
C GLY A 64 16.46 4.70 10.51
N LEU A 65 16.79 4.40 11.77
CA LEU A 65 15.80 4.24 12.84
C LEU A 65 15.10 5.57 13.17
N ALA A 66 15.85 6.67 13.24
CA ALA A 66 15.25 8.00 13.46
C ALA A 66 14.29 8.39 12.33
N ALA A 67 14.64 8.11 11.07
CA ALA A 67 13.77 8.35 9.93
C ALA A 67 12.53 7.43 9.95
N LEU A 68 12.69 6.16 10.32
CA LEU A 68 11.57 5.23 10.47
C LEU A 68 10.57 5.74 11.53
N THR A 69 11.07 6.21 12.67
CA THR A 69 10.25 6.82 13.73
C THR A 69 9.62 8.14 13.31
N ALA A 70 10.37 9.01 12.63
CA ALA A 70 9.87 10.30 12.18
C ALA A 70 8.76 10.15 11.14
N VAL A 71 8.93 9.25 10.17
CA VAL A 71 7.89 8.93 9.16
C VAL A 71 6.66 8.37 9.87
N ALA A 72 6.83 7.39 10.78
CA ALA A 72 5.70 6.84 11.54
C ALA A 72 4.93 7.93 12.33
N ALA A 73 5.64 8.84 13.00
CA ALA A 73 5.02 9.91 13.76
C ALA A 73 4.25 10.89 12.86
N VAL A 74 4.84 11.26 11.72
CA VAL A 74 4.20 12.19 10.77
C VAL A 74 2.99 11.55 10.09
N THR A 75 3.08 10.29 9.67
CA THR A 75 1.95 9.59 9.04
C THR A 75 0.83 9.33 10.06
N PHE A 76 1.16 8.99 11.31
CA PHE A 76 0.17 8.90 12.39
C PHE A 76 -0.54 10.25 12.57
N TYR A 77 0.24 11.33 12.64
CA TYR A 77 -0.32 12.66 12.81
C TYR A 77 -1.21 13.07 11.63
N ALA A 78 -0.77 12.84 10.39
CA ALA A 78 -1.55 13.17 9.20
C ALA A 78 -2.88 12.39 9.14
N TYR A 79 -2.87 11.08 9.45
CA TYR A 79 -4.10 10.27 9.52
C TYR A 79 -5.02 10.70 10.66
N PHE A 80 -4.46 11.11 11.80
CA PHE A 80 -5.22 11.72 12.88
C PHE A 80 -5.87 13.04 12.44
N LEU A 81 -5.16 13.88 11.68
CA LEU A 81 -5.75 15.11 11.13
C LEU A 81 -6.90 14.82 10.17
N VAL A 82 -6.75 13.84 9.27
CA VAL A 82 -7.84 13.43 8.34
C VAL A 82 -9.05 12.93 9.10
N SER A 83 -8.86 12.12 10.15
CA SER A 83 -10.00 11.65 10.95
C SER A 83 -10.74 12.80 11.63
N ARG A 84 -10.03 13.84 12.08
CA ARG A 84 -10.62 15.07 12.63
C ARG A 84 -11.36 15.89 11.58
N VAL A 85 -10.87 15.96 10.35
CA VAL A 85 -11.57 16.62 9.24
C VAL A 85 -12.86 15.87 8.90
N LEU A 86 -12.81 14.54 8.86
CA LEU A 86 -14.00 13.71 8.64
C LEU A 86 -15.02 13.88 9.77
N ASP A 87 -14.59 13.83 11.04
CA ASP A 87 -15.46 14.07 12.20
C ASP A 87 -16.11 15.46 12.13
N HIS A 88 -15.35 16.48 11.71
CA HIS A 88 -15.87 17.84 11.52
C HIS A 88 -16.93 17.93 10.41
N CYS A 89 -16.71 17.26 9.28
CA CYS A 89 -17.68 17.21 8.18
C CYS A 89 -18.94 16.42 8.58
N GLU A 90 -18.79 15.28 9.26
CA GLU A 90 -19.90 14.45 9.74
C GLU A 90 -20.76 15.22 10.75
N ALA A 91 -20.16 15.98 11.67
CA ALA A 91 -20.87 16.84 12.61
C ALA A 91 -21.67 17.95 11.90
N ALA A 92 -21.26 18.36 10.70
CA ALA A 92 -21.98 19.32 9.86
C ALA A 92 -22.96 18.64 8.88
N GLY A 93 -23.25 17.35 9.05
CA GLY A 93 -24.17 16.57 8.20
C GLY A 93 -23.59 16.15 6.85
N ARG A 94 -22.29 16.36 6.59
CA ARG A 94 -21.61 16.00 5.34
C ARG A 94 -20.75 14.76 5.55
N ARG A 95 -21.29 13.59 5.25
CA ARG A 95 -20.56 12.33 5.37
C ARG A 95 -19.87 11.96 4.06
N HIS A 96 -18.55 11.83 4.11
CA HIS A 96 -17.73 11.45 2.96
C HIS A 96 -17.21 10.02 3.12
N ALA A 97 -17.42 9.19 2.10
CA ALA A 97 -16.98 7.80 2.12
C ALA A 97 -15.63 7.58 1.42
N ARG A 98 -15.19 8.54 0.61
CA ARG A 98 -13.98 8.41 -0.22
C ARG A 98 -13.05 9.58 0.02
N PHE A 99 -11.74 9.32 -0.04
CA PHE A 99 -10.74 10.38 0.10
C PHE A 99 -10.93 11.49 -0.93
N ARG A 100 -11.23 11.11 -2.19
CA ARG A 100 -11.45 12.05 -3.29
C ARG A 100 -12.64 12.99 -3.06
N ASP A 101 -13.70 12.49 -2.41
CA ASP A 101 -14.94 13.23 -2.18
C ASP A 101 -14.73 14.22 -1.04
N LEU A 102 -14.05 13.76 0.03
CA LEU A 102 -13.61 14.62 1.14
C LEU A 102 -12.72 15.77 0.65
N ALA A 103 -11.73 15.46 -0.18
CA ALA A 103 -10.82 16.46 -0.73
C ALA A 103 -11.56 17.46 -1.63
N ALA A 104 -12.54 17.00 -2.43
CA ALA A 104 -13.36 17.89 -3.26
C ALA A 104 -14.21 18.85 -2.43
N ASP A 105 -14.86 18.36 -1.36
CA ASP A 105 -15.67 19.18 -0.45
C ASP A 105 -14.81 20.21 0.31
N VAL A 106 -13.70 19.76 0.90
CA VAL A 106 -12.87 20.60 1.78
C VAL A 106 -12.02 21.59 1.00
N LEU A 107 -11.38 21.16 -0.09
CA LEU A 107 -10.48 22.02 -0.85
C LEU A 107 -11.22 22.88 -1.88
N GLY A 108 -12.44 22.51 -2.26
CA GLY A 108 -13.32 23.26 -3.17
C GLY A 108 -12.77 23.49 -4.58
N SER A 109 -11.61 22.92 -4.90
CA SER A 109 -10.87 23.19 -6.13
C SER A 109 -10.86 21.98 -7.05
N LYS A 110 -11.37 22.15 -8.28
CA LYS A 110 -11.34 21.11 -9.32
C LYS A 110 -9.92 20.59 -9.58
N TRP A 111 -8.91 21.46 -9.49
CA TRP A 111 -7.50 21.08 -9.63
C TRP A 111 -7.03 20.18 -8.48
N ALA A 112 -7.42 20.48 -7.24
CA ALA A 112 -7.06 19.67 -6.08
C ALA A 112 -7.70 18.27 -6.16
N THR A 113 -8.97 18.18 -6.57
CA THR A 113 -9.63 16.90 -6.82
C THR A 113 -8.95 16.10 -7.94
N CYS A 114 -8.58 16.77 -9.04
CA CYS A 114 -7.85 16.14 -10.14
C CYS A 114 -6.49 15.59 -9.68
N LEU A 115 -5.76 16.37 -8.88
CA LEU A 115 -4.48 15.95 -8.30
C LEU A 115 -4.65 14.72 -7.43
N VAL A 116 -5.58 14.74 -6.47
CA VAL A 116 -5.88 13.61 -5.58
C VAL A 116 -6.20 12.35 -6.37
N VAL A 117 -7.08 12.45 -7.36
CA VAL A 117 -7.47 11.30 -8.19
C VAL A 117 -6.29 10.77 -9.00
N THR A 118 -5.45 11.66 -9.54
CA THR A 118 -4.27 11.27 -10.35
C THR A 118 -3.22 10.56 -9.49
N VAL A 119 -2.90 11.14 -8.33
CA VAL A 119 -1.94 10.57 -7.37
C VAL A 119 -2.44 9.23 -6.83
N GLN A 120 -3.73 9.12 -6.49
CA GLN A 120 -4.35 7.87 -6.07
C GLN A 120 -4.20 6.75 -7.12
N VAL A 121 -4.45 7.06 -8.40
CA VAL A 121 -4.29 6.09 -9.49
C VAL A 121 -2.84 5.68 -9.65
N ALA A 122 -1.91 6.64 -9.56
CA ALA A 122 -0.48 6.35 -9.64
C ALA A 122 -0.02 5.41 -8.51
N ILE A 123 -0.50 5.64 -7.28
CA ILE A 123 -0.25 4.75 -6.13
C ILE A 123 -0.79 3.34 -6.43
N ASN A 124 -2.05 3.24 -6.87
CA ASN A 124 -2.67 1.93 -7.15
C ASN A 124 -1.90 1.15 -8.23
N VAL A 125 -1.47 1.83 -9.30
CA VAL A 125 -0.63 1.26 -10.36
C VAL A 125 0.69 0.77 -9.79
N GLY A 126 1.40 1.62 -9.06
CA GLY A 126 2.71 1.29 -8.48
C GLY A 126 2.66 0.14 -7.48
N ILE A 127 1.65 0.10 -6.60
CA ILE A 127 1.44 -1.02 -5.67
C ILE A 127 1.13 -2.31 -6.41
N SER A 128 0.32 -2.26 -7.47
CA SER A 128 0.00 -3.44 -8.27
C SER A 128 1.24 -3.99 -8.98
N ILE A 129 2.06 -3.12 -9.60
CA ILE A 129 3.35 -3.51 -10.22
C ILE A 129 4.28 -4.12 -9.17
N GLY A 130 4.46 -3.43 -8.03
CA GLY A 130 5.31 -3.91 -6.93
C GLY A 130 4.85 -5.25 -6.36
N SER A 131 3.53 -5.48 -6.29
CA SER A 131 2.96 -6.74 -5.79
C SER A 131 3.18 -7.90 -6.76
N ILE A 132 3.03 -7.65 -8.07
CA ILE A 132 3.35 -8.63 -9.12
C ILE A 132 4.84 -8.99 -9.06
N LEU A 133 5.70 -7.98 -8.99
CA LEU A 133 7.15 -8.16 -8.97
C LEU A 133 7.61 -8.92 -7.73
N LEU A 134 7.17 -8.52 -6.54
CA LEU A 134 7.58 -9.20 -5.29
C LEU A 134 7.05 -10.64 -5.21
N ALA A 135 5.84 -10.89 -5.73
CA ALA A 135 5.31 -12.25 -5.82
C ALA A 135 6.13 -13.10 -6.79
N ALA A 136 6.51 -12.53 -7.94
CA ALA A 136 7.37 -13.18 -8.91
C ALA A 136 8.76 -13.49 -8.33
N ASP A 137 9.37 -12.55 -7.60
CA ASP A 137 10.63 -12.75 -6.88
C ASP A 137 10.51 -13.94 -5.91
N CYS A 138 9.47 -13.98 -5.09
CA CYS A 138 9.26 -15.07 -4.12
C CYS A 138 9.10 -16.45 -4.80
N LEU A 139 8.41 -16.50 -5.95
CA LEU A 139 8.28 -17.72 -6.74
C LEU A 139 9.63 -18.12 -7.39
N GLU A 140 10.35 -17.16 -7.96
CA GLU A 140 11.67 -17.40 -8.55
C GLU A 140 12.69 -17.89 -7.52
N LEU A 141 12.69 -17.33 -6.31
CA LEU A 141 13.53 -17.79 -5.20
C LEU A 141 13.22 -19.24 -4.82
N THR A 142 11.93 -19.60 -4.77
CA THR A 142 11.50 -20.97 -4.47
C THR A 142 11.88 -21.92 -5.61
N TYR A 143 11.72 -21.50 -6.86
CA TYR A 143 12.11 -22.27 -8.04
C TYR A 143 13.61 -22.51 -8.08
N SER A 144 14.41 -21.45 -7.94
CA SER A 144 15.89 -21.52 -7.99
C SER A 144 16.47 -22.43 -6.92
N ARG A 145 15.78 -22.56 -5.78
CA ARG A 145 16.13 -23.53 -4.73
C ARG A 145 15.91 -24.98 -5.15
N HIS A 146 14.77 -25.29 -5.76
CA HIS A 146 14.39 -26.66 -6.12
C HIS A 146 14.97 -27.11 -7.47
N ALA A 147 15.19 -26.16 -8.37
CA ALA A 147 15.76 -26.36 -9.69
C ALA A 147 16.88 -25.33 -9.95
N PRO A 148 18.08 -25.49 -9.36
CA PRO A 148 19.20 -24.54 -9.51
C PRO A 148 19.69 -24.37 -10.95
N ASN A 149 19.48 -25.40 -11.78
CA ASN A 149 19.80 -25.43 -13.21
C ASN A 149 18.56 -25.14 -14.09
N GLY A 150 17.51 -24.61 -13.49
CA GLY A 150 16.28 -24.24 -14.17
C GLY A 150 16.47 -23.13 -15.20
N SER A 151 15.69 -23.17 -16.29
CA SER A 151 15.75 -22.18 -17.38
C SER A 151 14.78 -21.01 -17.20
N LEU A 152 13.85 -21.10 -16.24
CA LEU A 152 12.89 -20.04 -15.98
C LEU A 152 13.60 -18.82 -15.36
N LYS A 153 13.11 -17.65 -15.74
CA LYS A 153 13.60 -16.33 -15.31
C LYS A 153 12.47 -15.54 -14.68
N LEU A 154 12.78 -14.50 -13.92
CA LEU A 154 11.84 -13.59 -13.27
C LEU A 154 10.61 -13.23 -14.12
N TYR A 155 10.78 -12.86 -15.40
CA TYR A 155 9.64 -12.47 -16.25
C TYR A 155 8.62 -13.60 -16.47
N HIS A 156 9.05 -14.87 -16.44
CA HIS A 156 8.12 -16.00 -16.52
C HIS A 156 7.24 -16.06 -15.26
N PHE A 157 7.83 -15.83 -14.09
CA PHE A 157 7.09 -15.77 -12.82
C PHE A 157 6.18 -14.54 -12.78
N VAL A 158 6.60 -13.40 -13.34
CA VAL A 158 5.76 -12.21 -13.52
C VAL A 158 4.52 -12.55 -14.37
N ILE A 159 4.68 -13.27 -15.48
CA ILE A 159 3.57 -13.73 -16.32
C ILE A 159 2.65 -14.68 -15.54
N MET A 160 3.19 -15.64 -14.80
CA MET A 160 2.39 -16.57 -13.99
C MET A 160 1.55 -15.84 -12.94
N VAL A 161 2.14 -14.91 -12.20
CA VAL A 161 1.42 -14.09 -11.20
C VAL A 161 0.36 -13.24 -11.89
N ALA A 162 0.68 -12.62 -13.02
CA ALA A 162 -0.26 -11.81 -13.79
C ALA A 162 -1.47 -12.62 -14.27
N LEU A 163 -1.26 -13.87 -14.72
CA LEU A 163 -2.35 -14.77 -15.12
C LEU A 163 -3.26 -15.09 -13.93
N VAL A 164 -2.68 -15.43 -12.77
CA VAL A 164 -3.46 -15.69 -11.54
C VAL A 164 -4.28 -14.46 -11.15
N LEU A 165 -3.68 -13.26 -11.15
CA LEU A 165 -4.39 -12.02 -10.83
C LEU A 165 -5.44 -11.67 -11.89
N ALA A 166 -5.17 -11.90 -13.18
CA ALA A 166 -6.13 -11.65 -14.25
C ALA A 166 -7.38 -12.52 -14.09
N VAL A 167 -7.24 -13.77 -13.66
CA VAL A 167 -8.35 -14.69 -13.36
C VAL A 167 -9.07 -14.28 -12.06
N LEU A 168 -8.34 -14.15 -10.96
CA LEU A 168 -8.95 -13.86 -9.65
C LEU A 168 -9.62 -12.48 -9.61
N SER A 169 -9.10 -11.51 -10.36
CA SER A 169 -9.66 -10.15 -10.40
C SER A 169 -10.97 -10.04 -11.20
N GLN A 170 -11.40 -11.12 -11.88
CA GLN A 170 -12.76 -11.22 -12.44
C GLN A 170 -13.81 -11.54 -11.38
N LEU A 171 -13.40 -12.12 -10.24
CA LEU A 171 -14.33 -12.43 -9.16
C LEU A 171 -14.84 -11.13 -8.51
N PRO A 172 -16.10 -11.11 -8.03
CA PRO A 172 -16.63 -9.98 -7.25
C PRO A 172 -15.75 -9.69 -6.03
N SER A 173 -15.63 -8.42 -5.67
CA SER A 173 -14.84 -7.98 -4.50
C SER A 173 -15.32 -8.68 -3.22
N LEU A 174 -14.43 -9.46 -2.60
CA LEU A 174 -14.67 -10.16 -1.33
C LEU A 174 -14.51 -9.24 -0.10
N HIS A 175 -14.32 -7.94 -0.31
CA HIS A 175 -14.03 -6.94 0.72
C HIS A 175 -15.12 -6.84 1.82
N SER A 176 -16.30 -7.42 1.60
CA SER A 176 -17.40 -7.43 2.56
C SER A 176 -17.28 -8.51 3.66
N LEU A 177 -16.26 -9.37 3.64
CA LEU A 177 -16.14 -10.45 4.62
C LEU A 177 -15.23 -10.06 5.79
N ARG A 178 -15.86 -9.66 6.91
CA ARG A 178 -15.24 -9.36 8.22
C ARG A 178 -14.16 -10.37 8.66
N HIS A 179 -14.31 -11.63 8.29
CA HIS A 179 -13.39 -12.72 8.65
C HIS A 179 -12.10 -12.73 7.81
N ILE A 180 -12.11 -12.16 6.60
CA ILE A 180 -10.93 -12.11 5.72
C ILE A 180 -9.86 -11.16 6.28
N ASN A 181 -10.24 -10.06 6.94
CA ASN A 181 -9.26 -9.10 7.47
C ASN A 181 -8.51 -9.64 8.70
N VAL A 182 -9.18 -10.42 9.56
CA VAL A 182 -8.48 -11.11 10.66
C VAL A 182 -7.49 -12.14 10.10
N GLY A 183 -7.89 -12.91 9.08
CA GLY A 183 -6.99 -13.83 8.39
C GLY A 183 -5.78 -13.13 7.77
N SER A 184 -6.01 -12.03 7.05
CA SER A 184 -4.94 -11.22 6.44
C SER A 184 -3.97 -10.63 7.49
N LEU A 185 -4.48 -10.23 8.66
CA LEU A 185 -3.62 -9.77 9.77
C LEU A 185 -2.74 -10.90 10.29
N LEU A 186 -3.30 -12.10 10.51
CA LEU A 186 -2.55 -13.26 10.99
C LEU A 186 -1.49 -13.70 9.97
N VAL A 187 -1.85 -13.74 8.68
CA VAL A 187 -0.91 -14.00 7.58
C VAL A 187 0.22 -12.97 7.61
N SER A 188 -0.11 -11.70 7.86
CA SER A 188 0.86 -10.62 7.87
C SER A 188 1.86 -10.69 9.02
N ILE A 189 1.36 -10.87 10.23
CA ILE A 189 2.19 -11.11 11.42
C ILE A 189 3.04 -12.38 11.23
N GLY A 190 2.43 -13.43 10.65
CA GLY A 190 3.09 -14.70 10.37
C GLY A 190 4.30 -14.55 9.47
N TYR A 191 4.16 -13.95 8.28
CA TYR A 191 5.31 -13.76 7.40
C TYR A 191 6.34 -12.80 8.00
N THR A 192 5.93 -11.70 8.67
CA THR A 192 6.92 -10.76 9.26
C THR A 192 7.75 -11.44 10.34
N THR A 193 7.13 -12.31 11.14
CA THR A 193 7.81 -13.06 12.21
C THR A 193 8.76 -14.09 11.62
N LEU A 194 8.30 -14.89 10.64
CA LEU A 194 9.12 -15.91 10.00
C LEU A 194 10.33 -15.30 9.28
N VAL A 195 10.14 -14.20 8.54
CA VAL A 195 11.23 -13.51 7.84
C VAL A 195 12.23 -12.91 8.83
N SER A 196 11.76 -12.31 9.93
CA SER A 196 12.65 -11.78 10.96
C SER A 196 13.44 -12.88 11.65
N ALA A 197 12.80 -14.00 11.99
CA ALA A 197 13.46 -15.18 12.53
C ALA A 197 14.49 -15.74 11.53
N ALA A 198 14.16 -15.79 10.23
CA ALA A 198 15.08 -16.18 9.18
C ALA A 198 16.32 -15.28 9.10
N CYS A 199 16.14 -13.95 9.23
CA CYS A 199 17.27 -13.01 9.29
C CYS A 199 18.15 -13.27 10.52
N ILE A 200 17.54 -13.53 11.68
CA ILE A 200 18.28 -13.86 12.91
C ILE A 200 19.07 -15.16 12.72
N CYS A 201 18.45 -16.21 12.19
CA CYS A 201 19.12 -17.48 11.88
C CYS A 201 20.31 -17.27 10.93
N ALA A 202 20.12 -16.48 9.86
CA ALA A 202 21.19 -16.16 8.92
C ALA A 202 22.35 -15.42 9.58
N GLY A 203 22.07 -14.39 10.38
CA GLY A 203 23.08 -13.58 11.07
C GLY A 203 23.79 -14.27 12.25
N LEU A 204 23.27 -15.41 12.71
CA LEU A 204 23.86 -16.28 13.73
C LEU A 204 24.50 -17.55 13.15
N SER A 205 24.37 -17.81 11.85
CA SER A 205 24.92 -19.01 11.22
C SER A 205 26.46 -18.97 11.17
N SER A 206 27.08 -20.15 11.00
CA SER A 206 28.53 -20.25 10.79
C SER A 206 28.99 -19.52 9.52
N ASP A 207 28.12 -19.46 8.52
CA ASP A 207 28.35 -18.79 7.23
C ASP A 207 27.66 -17.42 7.19
N ALA A 208 27.55 -16.75 8.34
CA ALA A 208 26.85 -15.48 8.45
C ALA A 208 27.45 -14.42 7.49
N PRO A 209 26.60 -13.61 6.83
CA PRO A 209 27.08 -12.51 6.01
C PRO A 209 27.98 -11.55 6.80
N ALA A 210 28.92 -10.91 6.09
CA ALA A 210 29.76 -9.89 6.69
C ALA A 210 28.90 -8.73 7.21
N LYS A 211 29.04 -8.42 8.51
CA LYS A 211 28.31 -7.34 9.19
C LYS A 211 28.93 -5.97 8.92
N ASP A 212 29.00 -5.60 7.64
CA ASP A 212 29.47 -4.29 7.20
C ASP A 212 28.30 -3.30 7.10
N TYR A 213 28.39 -2.18 7.80
CA TYR A 213 27.37 -1.12 7.83
C TYR A 213 27.87 0.19 7.20
N SER A 214 28.95 0.12 6.44
CA SER A 214 29.49 1.26 5.71
C SER A 214 28.49 1.78 4.68
N LEU A 215 28.39 3.10 4.59
CA LEU A 215 27.61 3.79 3.55
C LEU A 215 28.50 4.05 2.33
N SER A 216 27.88 4.29 1.17
CA SER A 216 28.63 4.63 -0.04
C SER A 216 29.61 5.78 0.21
N THR A 217 30.83 5.60 -0.26
CA THR A 217 31.92 6.59 -0.18
C THR A 217 31.64 7.78 -1.10
N SER A 218 30.84 7.60 -2.14
CA SER A 218 30.39 8.67 -3.03
C SER A 218 29.32 9.52 -2.35
N ARG A 219 29.62 10.81 -2.12
CA ARG A 219 28.67 11.77 -1.53
C ARG A 219 27.37 11.83 -2.33
N SER A 220 27.45 11.86 -3.67
CA SER A 220 26.27 11.86 -4.53
C SER A 220 25.42 10.62 -4.29
N GLU A 221 26.00 9.43 -4.42
CA GLU A 221 25.25 8.18 -4.26
C GLU A 221 24.64 8.05 -2.87
N ARG A 222 25.40 8.41 -1.82
CA ARG A 222 24.91 8.41 -0.44
C ARG A 222 23.69 9.30 -0.27
N THR A 223 23.70 10.52 -0.81
CA THR A 223 22.56 11.45 -0.73
C THR A 223 21.33 10.90 -1.44
N PHE A 224 21.46 10.44 -2.68
CA PHE A 224 20.30 9.92 -3.43
C PHE A 224 19.77 8.62 -2.82
N THR A 225 20.63 7.75 -2.31
CA THR A 225 20.20 6.52 -1.62
C THR A 225 19.47 6.86 -0.31
N ALA A 226 19.90 7.89 0.43
CA ALA A 226 19.20 8.34 1.63
C ALA A 226 17.77 8.85 1.33
N PHE A 227 17.59 9.67 0.29
CA PHE A 227 16.25 10.16 -0.09
C PHE A 227 15.36 9.05 -0.67
N LEU A 228 15.94 8.11 -1.43
CA LEU A 228 15.24 6.89 -1.85
C LEU A 228 14.76 6.10 -0.62
N SER A 229 15.63 5.90 0.38
CA SER A 229 15.26 5.21 1.62
C SER A 229 14.11 5.89 2.35
N VAL A 230 14.13 7.22 2.53
CA VAL A 230 13.01 7.95 3.17
C VAL A 230 11.71 7.78 2.38
N SER A 231 11.81 7.74 1.05
CA SER A 231 10.66 7.50 0.18
C SER A 231 10.10 6.08 0.37
N ILE A 232 10.97 5.06 0.43
CA ILE A 232 10.57 3.68 0.73
C ILE A 232 9.89 3.60 2.10
N LEU A 233 10.46 4.23 3.14
CA LEU A 233 9.84 4.29 4.46
C LEU A 233 8.43 4.86 4.40
N THR A 234 8.25 5.96 3.66
CA THR A 234 6.92 6.58 3.50
C THR A 234 5.96 5.68 2.74
N SER A 235 6.44 4.93 1.75
CA SER A 235 5.64 3.94 1.02
C SER A 235 5.09 2.83 1.93
N VAL A 236 5.89 2.37 2.89
CA VAL A 236 5.48 1.30 3.83
C VAL A 236 4.40 1.76 4.81
N PHE A 237 4.40 3.04 5.21
CA PHE A 237 3.36 3.60 6.10
C PHE A 237 2.12 4.12 5.34
N GLY A 238 2.17 4.15 4.01
CA GLY A 238 1.10 4.66 3.16
C GLY A 238 -0.21 3.87 3.30
N ASN A 239 -1.33 4.58 3.30
CA ASN A 239 -2.68 4.08 3.34
C ASN A 239 -3.65 5.06 2.65
N SER A 240 -3.80 4.87 1.34
CA SER A 240 -4.64 5.72 0.49
C SER A 240 -6.15 5.44 0.61
N ILE A 241 -6.58 4.56 1.52
CA ILE A 241 -7.98 4.16 1.71
C ILE A 241 -8.50 4.47 3.12
N LEU A 242 -7.82 5.35 3.86
CA LEU A 242 -8.18 5.69 5.24
C LEU A 242 -9.63 6.20 5.38
N PRO A 243 -10.14 7.14 4.55
CA PRO A 243 -11.54 7.57 4.63
C PRO A 243 -12.53 6.45 4.31
N GLU A 244 -12.20 5.57 3.37
CA GLU A 244 -13.00 4.39 3.02
C GLU A 244 -13.10 3.42 4.21
N ILE A 245 -12.01 3.25 4.97
CA ILE A 245 -12.01 2.47 6.22
C ILE A 245 -12.87 3.16 7.28
N GLN A 246 -12.73 4.48 7.47
CA GLN A 246 -13.55 5.23 8.43
C GLN A 246 -15.05 5.17 8.06
N ALA A 247 -15.39 5.14 6.77
CA ALA A 247 -16.76 5.04 6.31
C ALA A 247 -17.45 3.72 6.75
N THR A 248 -16.68 2.66 7.03
CA THR A 248 -17.21 1.40 7.55
C THR A 248 -17.69 1.49 9.01
N LEU A 249 -17.18 2.44 9.79
CA LEU A 249 -17.54 2.62 11.21
C LEU A 249 -18.99 3.03 11.36
N ALA A 250 -19.67 2.51 12.38
CA ALA A 250 -21.01 2.95 12.75
C ALA A 250 -21.00 4.43 13.14
N PRO A 251 -21.94 5.26 12.62
CA PRO A 251 -21.96 6.68 12.89
C PRO A 251 -22.48 6.96 14.33
N PRO A 252 -22.07 8.07 14.96
CA PRO A 252 -20.97 8.93 14.55
C PRO A 252 -19.62 8.21 14.69
N ALA A 253 -18.64 8.53 13.83
CA ALA A 253 -17.29 7.99 13.97
C ALA A 253 -16.66 8.44 15.30
N GLY A 254 -16.82 9.72 15.67
CA GLY A 254 -16.68 10.21 17.06
C GLY A 254 -15.41 9.74 17.79
N GLY A 255 -14.25 9.86 17.14
CA GLY A 255 -12.96 9.43 17.69
C GLY A 255 -12.69 7.92 17.72
N LYS A 256 -13.62 7.06 17.26
CA LYS A 256 -13.38 5.61 17.05
C LYS A 256 -12.19 5.38 16.12
N MET A 257 -12.04 6.22 15.09
CA MET A 257 -10.92 6.13 14.14
C MET A 257 -9.57 6.42 14.81
N THR A 258 -9.51 7.31 15.81
CA THR A 258 -8.28 7.55 16.57
C THR A 258 -7.87 6.32 17.38
N LYS A 259 -8.83 5.60 17.98
CA LYS A 259 -8.54 4.33 18.68
C LYS A 259 -8.05 3.26 17.71
N ALA A 260 -8.65 3.17 16.52
CA ALA A 260 -8.20 2.30 15.45
C ALA A 260 -6.75 2.60 15.05
N LEU A 261 -6.42 3.88 14.88
CA LEU A 261 -5.08 4.35 14.51
C LEU A 261 -4.03 3.97 15.58
N VAL A 262 -4.33 4.18 16.86
CA VAL A 262 -3.43 3.80 17.96
C VAL A 262 -3.19 2.28 17.97
N LEU A 263 -4.24 1.47 17.77
CA LEU A 263 -4.11 0.02 17.68
C LEU A 263 -3.20 -0.38 16.53
N SER A 264 -3.42 0.17 15.32
CA SER A 264 -2.63 -0.16 14.14
C SER A 264 -1.17 0.21 14.29
N TYR A 265 -0.86 1.42 14.79
CA TYR A 265 0.52 1.85 14.99
C TYR A 265 1.25 1.08 16.10
N SER A 266 0.52 0.58 17.10
CA SER A 266 1.09 -0.34 18.09
C SER A 266 1.54 -1.65 17.43
N VAL A 267 0.75 -2.17 16.47
CA VAL A 267 1.14 -3.36 15.69
C VAL A 267 2.31 -3.04 14.76
N PHE A 268 2.29 -1.89 14.07
CA PHE A 268 3.38 -1.47 13.17
C PHE A 268 4.70 -1.30 13.91
N PHE A 269 4.69 -0.83 15.15
CA PHE A 269 5.91 -0.72 15.96
C PHE A 269 6.65 -2.07 16.02
N LEU A 270 5.95 -3.17 16.29
CA LEU A 270 6.58 -4.49 16.29
C LEU A 270 6.85 -5.00 14.87
N ALA A 271 5.83 -4.94 14.01
CA ALA A 271 5.86 -5.58 12.70
C ALA A 271 6.76 -4.88 11.67
N PHE A 272 7.17 -3.62 11.90
CA PHE A 272 8.11 -2.89 11.05
C PHE A 272 9.50 -2.81 11.64
N TYR A 273 9.64 -2.48 12.94
CA TYR A 273 10.98 -2.32 13.52
C TYR A 273 11.71 -3.66 13.63
N PHE A 274 11.01 -4.73 13.98
CA PHE A 274 11.64 -6.04 14.14
C PHE A 274 12.26 -6.56 12.84
N PRO A 275 11.53 -6.65 11.70
CA PRO A 275 12.16 -7.06 10.44
C PRO A 275 13.19 -6.05 9.95
N ALA A 276 12.97 -4.73 10.13
CA ALA A 276 13.95 -3.70 9.75
C ALA A 276 15.30 -3.92 10.44
N ILE A 277 15.27 -4.07 11.77
CA ILE A 277 16.47 -4.26 12.61
C ILE A 277 17.09 -5.62 12.32
N ALA A 278 16.31 -6.71 12.35
CA ALA A 278 16.82 -8.07 12.16
C ALA A 278 17.46 -8.23 10.78
N GLY A 279 16.80 -7.76 9.72
CA GLY A 279 17.32 -7.83 8.36
C GLY A 279 18.56 -6.95 8.17
N TYR A 280 18.55 -5.70 8.66
CA TYR A 280 19.71 -4.83 8.52
C TYR A 280 20.90 -5.33 9.34
N TRP A 281 20.68 -5.84 10.56
CA TRP A 281 21.71 -6.46 11.38
C TRP A 281 22.33 -7.71 10.75
N ALA A 282 21.52 -8.54 10.09
CA ALA A 282 22.00 -9.78 9.49
C ALA A 282 22.85 -9.54 8.23
N PHE A 283 22.50 -8.53 7.41
CA PHE A 283 23.05 -8.37 6.06
C PHE A 283 23.77 -7.04 5.82
N GLY A 284 23.64 -6.05 6.69
CA GLY A 284 24.32 -4.76 6.59
C GLY A 284 24.14 -4.07 5.22
N ASN A 285 25.26 -3.71 4.58
CA ASN A 285 25.31 -3.07 3.27
C ASN A 285 24.97 -4.01 2.09
N GLN A 286 24.79 -5.31 2.34
CA GLN A 286 24.43 -6.34 1.35
C GLN A 286 22.92 -6.57 1.24
N VAL A 287 22.10 -5.91 2.06
CA VAL A 287 20.65 -6.03 1.96
C VAL A 287 20.16 -5.67 0.55
N ARG A 288 19.40 -6.58 -0.08
CA ARG A 288 18.73 -6.37 -1.37
C ARG A 288 17.36 -5.69 -1.19
N SER A 289 16.76 -5.23 -2.29
CA SER A 289 15.52 -4.41 -2.27
C SER A 289 14.34 -5.04 -1.55
N ASN A 290 14.28 -6.36 -1.50
CA ASN A 290 13.47 -7.10 -0.54
C ASN A 290 14.38 -8.09 0.21
N VAL A 291 14.16 -8.26 1.51
CA VAL A 291 15.05 -9.08 2.35
C VAL A 291 15.00 -10.57 2.01
N MET A 292 13.94 -11.04 1.34
CA MET A 292 13.86 -12.43 0.87
C MET A 292 14.96 -12.76 -0.15
N GLN A 293 15.30 -11.82 -1.03
CA GLN A 293 16.44 -11.95 -1.94
C GLN A 293 17.79 -11.98 -1.20
N SER A 294 17.90 -11.37 -0.01
CA SER A 294 19.10 -11.48 0.83
C SER A 294 19.20 -12.85 1.51
N LEU A 295 18.06 -13.44 1.89
CA LEU A 295 17.99 -14.74 2.56
C LEU A 295 18.26 -15.94 1.63
N LEU A 296 17.99 -15.77 0.33
CA LEU A 296 18.40 -16.70 -0.73
C LEU A 296 19.12 -15.93 -1.85
N PRO A 297 20.43 -15.65 -1.69
CA PRO A 297 21.20 -15.05 -2.77
C PRO A 297 21.25 -15.99 -3.96
N ALA A 298 20.84 -15.50 -5.14
CA ALA A 298 20.86 -16.28 -6.39
C ALA A 298 22.27 -16.77 -6.78
N ASP A 299 23.31 -16.09 -6.28
CA ASP A 299 24.70 -16.26 -6.71
C ASP A 299 25.43 -17.33 -5.89
N THR A 300 25.04 -17.55 -4.63
CA THR A 300 25.65 -18.55 -3.74
C THR A 300 24.89 -19.88 -3.73
N GLY A 301 23.62 -19.88 -4.14
CA GLY A 301 22.78 -21.09 -4.23
C GLY A 301 22.41 -21.75 -2.90
N SER A 302 23.03 -21.34 -1.79
CA SER A 302 22.76 -21.83 -0.45
C SER A 302 21.82 -20.89 0.31
N SER A 303 20.77 -21.49 0.89
CA SER A 303 19.77 -20.81 1.70
C SER A 303 20.35 -20.50 3.09
N LEU A 304 20.40 -19.23 3.48
CA LEU A 304 20.95 -18.80 4.78
C LEU A 304 19.99 -19.03 5.96
N ALA A 305 18.81 -19.58 5.68
CA ALA A 305 17.82 -19.96 6.68
C ALA A 305 17.19 -21.34 6.37
N PRO A 306 16.57 -21.99 7.37
CA PRO A 306 15.85 -23.25 7.20
C PRO A 306 14.80 -23.26 6.07
N ALA A 307 14.74 -24.37 5.34
CA ALA A 307 13.90 -24.54 4.15
C ALA A 307 12.41 -24.32 4.42
N TRP A 308 11.90 -24.98 5.45
CA TRP A 308 10.49 -24.94 5.81
C TRP A 308 10.04 -23.53 6.19
N MET A 309 10.91 -22.76 6.85
CA MET A 309 10.60 -21.40 7.31
C MET A 309 10.48 -20.45 6.13
N LEU A 310 11.40 -20.54 5.17
CA LEU A 310 11.36 -19.74 3.94
C LEU A 310 10.19 -20.15 3.03
N GLY A 311 9.94 -21.45 2.88
CA GLY A 311 8.80 -21.95 2.11
C GLY A 311 7.46 -21.47 2.69
N LEU A 312 7.28 -21.57 4.01
CA LEU A 312 6.08 -21.07 4.69
C LEU A 312 5.96 -19.54 4.58
N ALA A 313 7.06 -18.80 4.76
CA ALA A 313 7.06 -17.35 4.59
C ALA A 313 6.63 -16.94 3.18
N VAL A 314 7.16 -17.60 2.14
CA VAL A 314 6.77 -17.35 0.74
C VAL A 314 5.28 -17.60 0.54
N VAL A 315 4.71 -18.70 1.03
CA VAL A 315 3.27 -18.98 0.91
C VAL A 315 2.42 -17.87 1.54
N LEU A 316 2.78 -17.43 2.75
CA LEU A 316 2.07 -16.35 3.45
C LEU A 316 2.23 -15.00 2.73
N ILE A 317 3.43 -14.69 2.22
CA ILE A 317 3.69 -13.48 1.42
C ILE A 317 2.82 -13.48 0.15
N LEU A 318 2.79 -14.60 -0.59
CA LEU A 318 2.00 -14.72 -1.82
C LEU A 318 0.50 -14.54 -1.54
N LEU A 319 0.00 -15.16 -0.47
CA LEU A 319 -1.40 -15.00 -0.06
C LEU A 319 -1.74 -13.53 0.23
N GLN A 320 -0.86 -12.83 0.96
CA GLN A 320 -1.07 -11.41 1.28
C GLN A 320 -0.92 -10.52 0.04
N LEU A 321 0.04 -10.79 -0.85
CA LEU A 321 0.22 -10.03 -2.09
C LEU A 321 -0.97 -10.15 -3.03
N ILE A 322 -1.54 -11.36 -3.17
CA ILE A 322 -2.76 -11.56 -3.96
C ILE A 322 -3.91 -10.75 -3.36
N ALA A 323 -4.10 -10.80 -2.03
CA ALA A 323 -5.15 -10.04 -1.37
C ALA A 323 -5.01 -8.52 -1.61
N ILE A 324 -3.81 -7.97 -1.42
CA ILE A 324 -3.52 -6.55 -1.64
C ILE A 324 -3.73 -6.18 -3.12
N ALA A 325 -3.13 -6.93 -4.05
CA ALA A 325 -3.24 -6.66 -5.47
C ALA A 325 -4.71 -6.62 -5.91
N LEU A 326 -5.54 -7.57 -5.48
CA LEU A 326 -6.96 -7.59 -5.81
C LEU A 326 -7.70 -6.34 -5.32
N VAL A 327 -7.43 -5.86 -4.10
CA VAL A 327 -8.06 -4.64 -3.57
C VAL A 327 -7.73 -3.43 -4.45
N TYR A 328 -6.45 -3.21 -4.76
CA TYR A 328 -6.00 -2.08 -5.56
C TYR A 328 -6.45 -2.15 -7.04
N LEU A 329 -6.50 -3.37 -7.60
CA LEU A 329 -7.06 -3.61 -8.93
C LEU A 329 -8.55 -3.23 -8.98
N GLN A 330 -9.36 -3.62 -7.99
CA GLN A 330 -10.80 -3.30 -7.97
C GLN A 330 -11.06 -1.78 -7.91
N VAL A 331 -10.29 -1.02 -7.12
CA VAL A 331 -10.41 0.45 -7.08
C VAL A 331 -10.16 1.05 -8.46
N THR A 332 -9.16 0.53 -9.19
CA THR A 332 -8.84 1.02 -10.53
C THR A 332 -9.89 0.60 -11.56
N TYR A 333 -10.40 -0.63 -11.47
CA TYR A 333 -11.49 -1.12 -12.32
C TYR A 333 -12.76 -0.29 -12.14
N GLU A 334 -13.16 0.01 -10.90
CA GLU A 334 -14.31 0.86 -10.62
C GLU A 334 -14.17 2.23 -11.32
N MET A 335 -12.97 2.80 -11.32
CA MET A 335 -12.69 4.08 -11.99
C MET A 335 -12.72 3.98 -13.52
N MET A 336 -12.09 2.96 -14.11
CA MET A 336 -12.08 2.76 -15.56
C MET A 336 -13.47 2.42 -16.10
N GLU A 337 -14.18 1.51 -15.43
CA GLU A 337 -15.51 1.05 -15.83
C GLU A 337 -16.55 2.17 -15.73
N ARG A 338 -16.49 3.01 -14.69
CA ARG A 338 -17.36 4.18 -14.59
C ARG A 338 -17.16 5.14 -15.76
N LYS A 339 -15.92 5.41 -16.17
CA LYS A 339 -15.67 6.32 -17.29
C LYS A 339 -16.11 5.71 -18.62
N LEU A 340 -15.84 4.42 -18.83
CA LEU A 340 -16.04 3.77 -20.12
C LEU A 340 -17.49 3.31 -20.35
N PHE A 341 -18.21 2.97 -19.27
CA PHE A 341 -19.54 2.37 -19.34
C PHE A 341 -20.67 3.24 -18.75
N ALA A 342 -20.40 4.48 -18.33
CA ALA A 342 -21.42 5.40 -17.77
C ALA A 342 -22.57 5.76 -18.73
N GLY A 343 -22.43 5.54 -20.04
CA GLY A 343 -23.40 5.97 -21.06
C GLY A 343 -24.20 4.86 -21.77
N GLY A 344 -23.97 3.58 -21.45
CA GLY A 344 -24.51 2.48 -22.25
C GLY A 344 -25.84 1.93 -21.73
N LYS A 345 -26.95 2.08 -22.50
CA LYS A 345 -28.16 1.23 -22.39
C LYS A 345 -27.92 -0.23 -22.81
N ALA A 346 -26.67 -0.69 -22.77
CA ALA A 346 -26.30 -2.04 -23.18
C ALA A 346 -26.64 -3.02 -22.06
N GLY A 347 -27.37 -4.09 -22.40
CA GLY A 347 -27.75 -5.12 -21.43
C GLY A 347 -26.53 -5.70 -20.71
N ARG A 348 -26.70 -6.08 -19.43
CA ARG A 348 -25.64 -6.56 -18.52
C ARG A 348 -24.73 -7.65 -19.11
N ARG A 349 -25.22 -8.46 -20.06
CA ARG A 349 -24.45 -9.50 -20.78
C ARG A 349 -23.55 -8.95 -21.90
N SER A 350 -23.95 -7.89 -22.60
CA SER A 350 -23.17 -7.26 -23.67
C SER A 350 -21.91 -6.54 -23.16
N LEU A 351 -21.86 -6.23 -21.86
CA LEU A 351 -20.74 -5.55 -21.22
C LEU A 351 -19.75 -6.50 -20.52
N LEU A 352 -20.03 -7.81 -20.48
CA LEU A 352 -19.14 -8.78 -19.80
C LEU A 352 -17.82 -8.97 -20.53
N ALA A 353 -17.86 -9.29 -21.83
CA ALA A 353 -16.67 -9.46 -22.64
C ALA A 353 -15.74 -8.23 -22.67
N PRO A 354 -16.22 -6.99 -22.94
CA PRO A 354 -15.34 -5.82 -22.91
C PRO A 354 -14.82 -5.51 -21.51
N ARG A 355 -15.57 -5.83 -20.45
CA ARG A 355 -15.10 -5.68 -19.07
C ARG A 355 -13.97 -6.66 -18.74
N VAL A 356 -14.14 -7.94 -19.06
CA VAL A 356 -13.09 -8.95 -18.85
C VAL A 356 -11.84 -8.60 -19.66
N ALA A 357 -11.99 -8.20 -20.92
CA ALA A 357 -10.89 -7.78 -21.78
C ALA A 357 -10.16 -6.55 -21.21
N LEU A 358 -10.88 -5.52 -20.77
CA LEU A 358 -10.31 -4.33 -20.14
C LEU A 358 -9.50 -4.68 -18.88
N ARG A 359 -10.06 -5.51 -18.00
CA ARG A 359 -9.40 -5.96 -16.77
C ARG A 359 -8.13 -6.77 -17.06
N ALA A 360 -8.21 -7.73 -17.98
CA ALA A 360 -7.07 -8.55 -18.38
C ALA A 360 -5.97 -7.70 -19.05
N ALA A 361 -6.35 -6.78 -19.94
CA ALA A 361 -5.41 -5.86 -20.60
C ALA A 361 -4.69 -4.96 -19.58
N TYR A 362 -5.41 -4.49 -18.55
CA TYR A 362 -4.81 -3.71 -17.47
C TYR A 362 -3.77 -4.52 -16.67
N VAL A 363 -4.11 -5.74 -16.24
CA VAL A 363 -3.15 -6.61 -15.55
C VAL A 363 -1.95 -6.95 -16.43
N ALA A 364 -2.16 -7.20 -17.73
CA ALA A 364 -1.08 -7.43 -18.68
C ALA A 364 -0.15 -6.21 -18.81
N ALA A 365 -0.71 -4.99 -18.84
CA ALA A 365 0.09 -3.76 -18.87
C ALA A 365 0.93 -3.59 -17.59
N LEU A 366 0.36 -3.86 -16.42
CA LEU A 366 1.10 -3.84 -15.15
C LEU A 366 2.23 -4.88 -15.13
N ALA A 367 1.95 -6.09 -15.61
CA ALA A 367 2.93 -7.17 -15.70
C ALA A 367 4.06 -6.85 -16.68
N PHE A 368 3.73 -6.21 -17.81
CA PHE A 368 4.71 -5.74 -18.76
C PHE A 368 5.68 -4.75 -18.10
N VAL A 369 5.17 -3.74 -17.38
CA VAL A 369 6.01 -2.78 -16.66
C VAL A 369 6.85 -3.47 -15.58
N ALA A 370 6.26 -4.41 -14.81
CA ALA A 370 6.98 -5.18 -13.79
C ALA A 370 8.14 -6.01 -14.39
N ALA A 371 7.96 -6.58 -15.58
CA ALA A 371 9.00 -7.33 -16.28
C ALA A 371 10.08 -6.43 -16.91
N MET A 372 9.72 -5.21 -17.35
CA MET A 372 10.66 -4.23 -17.90
C MET A 372 11.55 -3.58 -16.84
N LEU A 373 10.99 -3.33 -15.66
CA LEU A 373 11.64 -2.57 -14.58
C LEU A 373 11.56 -3.36 -13.26
N PRO A 374 12.32 -4.46 -13.11
CA PRO A 374 12.27 -5.33 -11.92
C PRO A 374 13.02 -4.74 -10.72
N PHE A 375 12.81 -3.46 -10.42
CA PHE A 375 13.51 -2.68 -9.40
C PHE A 375 12.56 -2.36 -8.25
N PHE A 376 12.29 -3.37 -7.41
CA PHE A 376 11.26 -3.28 -6.37
C PHE A 376 11.47 -2.09 -5.42
N GLY A 377 12.72 -1.85 -4.98
CA GLY A 377 13.05 -0.75 -4.06
C GLY A 377 12.80 0.63 -4.69
N GLU A 378 13.16 0.78 -5.95
CA GLU A 378 12.97 2.01 -6.73
C GLU A 378 11.50 2.27 -7.01
N ILE A 379 10.71 1.24 -7.35
CA ILE A 379 9.24 1.33 -7.49
C ILE A 379 8.62 1.80 -6.17
N GLN A 380 8.99 1.21 -5.05
CA GLN A 380 8.55 1.65 -3.72
C GLN A 380 8.97 3.10 -3.43
N GLY A 381 10.17 3.49 -3.83
CA GLY A 381 10.64 4.87 -3.74
C GLY A 381 9.75 5.86 -4.50
N VAL A 382 9.39 5.54 -5.75
CA VAL A 382 8.48 6.38 -6.55
C VAL A 382 7.09 6.44 -5.92
N VAL A 383 6.54 5.31 -5.50
CA VAL A 383 5.22 5.24 -4.84
C VAL A 383 5.19 6.05 -3.55
N GLY A 384 6.25 5.98 -2.74
CA GLY A 384 6.37 6.77 -1.52
C GLY A 384 6.48 8.27 -1.79
N SER A 385 7.37 8.67 -2.70
CA SER A 385 7.70 10.08 -2.92
C SER A 385 6.66 10.86 -3.75
N VAL A 386 6.18 10.27 -4.84
CA VAL A 386 5.23 10.92 -5.77
C VAL A 386 3.79 10.55 -5.42
N GLY A 387 3.59 9.41 -4.74
CA GLY A 387 2.28 8.94 -4.32
C GLY A 387 1.93 9.37 -2.90
N TYR A 388 2.50 8.67 -1.91
CA TYR A 388 2.06 8.77 -0.53
C TYR A 388 2.46 10.07 0.18
N ILE A 389 3.62 10.65 -0.09
CA ILE A 389 3.98 11.96 0.47
C ILE A 389 2.90 13.03 0.17
N PRO A 390 2.50 13.27 -1.09
CA PRO A 390 1.46 14.25 -1.34
C PRO A 390 0.10 13.82 -0.81
N LEU A 391 -0.31 12.55 -1.00
CA LEU A 391 -1.66 12.09 -0.68
C LEU A 391 -1.91 11.86 0.81
N ASP A 392 -0.94 11.30 1.53
CA ASP A 392 -1.12 10.81 2.90
C ASP A 392 -0.46 11.70 3.95
N VAL A 393 0.40 12.64 3.52
CA VAL A 393 1.01 13.62 4.43
C VAL A 393 0.56 15.04 4.09
N VAL A 394 0.85 15.53 2.88
CA VAL A 394 0.66 16.95 2.56
C VAL A 394 -0.82 17.32 2.47
N ILE A 395 -1.62 16.61 1.67
CA ILE A 395 -3.05 16.90 1.48
C ILE A 395 -3.83 16.81 2.80
N PRO A 396 -3.67 15.78 3.65
CA PRO A 396 -4.23 15.68 4.99
C PRO A 396 -4.02 16.92 5.86
N VAL A 397 -2.77 17.38 5.93
CA VAL A 397 -2.38 18.53 6.75
C VAL A 397 -2.99 19.83 6.19
N VAL A 398 -3.02 19.98 4.86
CA VAL A 398 -3.67 21.11 4.18
C VAL A 398 -5.17 21.11 4.44
N MET A 399 -5.85 19.98 4.25
CA MET A 399 -7.28 19.83 4.49
C MET A 399 -7.65 20.18 5.93
N TYR A 400 -6.84 19.78 6.91
CA TYR A 400 -7.06 20.16 8.30
C TYR A 400 -6.97 21.66 8.53
N ASN A 401 -5.94 22.30 7.97
CA ASN A 401 -5.77 23.75 8.07
C ASN A 401 -6.93 24.52 7.39
N VAL A 402 -7.49 23.99 6.30
CA VAL A 402 -8.62 24.60 5.59
C VAL A 402 -9.94 24.38 6.34
N ALA A 403 -10.23 23.13 6.74
CA ALA A 403 -11.51 22.77 7.35
C ALA A 403 -11.65 23.28 8.79
N LEU A 404 -10.62 23.12 9.62
CA LEU A 404 -10.68 23.50 11.03
C LEU A 404 -10.11 24.89 11.32
N ALA A 405 -9.41 25.51 10.35
CA ALA A 405 -8.87 26.87 10.44
C ALA A 405 -8.19 27.20 11.79
N PRO A 406 -7.20 26.40 12.25
CA PRO A 406 -6.51 26.67 13.51
C PRO A 406 -5.78 28.03 13.45
N ARG A 407 -5.66 28.70 14.60
CA ARG A 407 -5.01 30.01 14.70
C ARG A 407 -3.57 29.93 14.14
N ARG A 408 -3.17 30.88 13.29
CA ARG A 408 -1.87 30.87 12.56
C ARG A 408 -0.62 30.80 13.44
N ARG A 409 -0.70 31.21 14.71
CA ARG A 409 0.40 31.12 15.69
C ARG A 409 0.26 29.93 16.65
N SER A 410 -0.75 29.09 16.48
CA SER A 410 -0.92 27.90 17.30
C SER A 410 0.21 26.90 17.02
N PRO A 411 0.64 26.12 18.02
CA PRO A 411 1.62 25.06 17.82
C PRO A 411 1.21 24.09 16.70
N ALA A 412 -0.08 23.76 16.59
CA ALA A 412 -0.62 22.90 15.54
C ALA A 412 -0.42 23.50 14.14
N TYR A 413 -0.71 24.78 13.93
CA TYR A 413 -0.53 25.42 12.63
C TYR A 413 0.96 25.48 12.22
N VAL A 414 1.85 25.79 13.17
CA VAL A 414 3.30 25.82 12.93
C VAL A 414 3.83 24.43 12.59
N ALA A 415 3.42 23.40 13.33
CA ALA A 415 3.76 22.01 13.04
C ALA A 415 3.26 21.59 11.64
N ASN A 416 2.01 21.93 11.31
CA ASN A 416 1.42 21.67 10.00
C ASN A 416 2.20 22.33 8.87
N ALA A 417 2.57 23.61 9.02
CA ALA A 417 3.37 24.32 8.02
C ALA A 417 4.76 23.70 7.84
N ALA A 418 5.43 23.32 8.93
CA ALA A 418 6.72 22.65 8.89
C ALA A 418 6.64 21.29 8.18
N ILE A 419 5.62 20.49 8.48
CA ILE A 419 5.38 19.19 7.81
C ILE A 419 5.15 19.39 6.32
N ILE A 420 4.31 20.35 5.92
CA ILE A 420 4.06 20.63 4.49
C ILE A 420 5.36 20.97 3.77
N VAL A 421 6.15 21.93 4.28
CA VAL A 421 7.39 22.36 3.61
C VAL A 421 8.40 21.22 3.55
N ALA A 422 8.62 20.52 4.68
CA ALA A 422 9.57 19.42 4.74
C ALA A 422 9.19 18.28 3.79
N PHE A 423 7.93 17.84 3.81
CA PHE A 423 7.49 16.70 3.01
C PHE A 423 7.32 17.02 1.53
N VAL A 424 6.96 18.25 1.16
CA VAL A 424 7.03 18.68 -0.26
C VAL A 424 8.47 18.62 -0.76
N GLY A 425 9.43 19.10 0.03
CA GLY A 425 10.87 19.00 -0.30
C GLY A 425 11.34 17.55 -0.39
N LEU A 426 10.99 16.71 0.58
CA LEU A 426 11.33 15.27 0.58
C LEU A 426 10.69 14.53 -0.59
N GLY A 427 9.45 14.84 -0.95
CA GLY A 427 8.75 14.25 -2.10
C GLY A 427 9.43 14.62 -3.42
N ALA A 428 9.79 15.89 -3.61
CA ALA A 428 10.47 16.34 -4.81
C ALA A 428 11.85 15.68 -4.97
N ILE A 429 12.69 15.72 -3.93
CA ILE A 429 14.04 15.16 -3.97
C ILE A 429 13.99 13.63 -4.02
N GLY A 430 13.09 13.01 -3.26
CA GLY A 430 12.84 11.57 -3.26
C GLY A 430 12.37 11.04 -4.61
N GLY A 431 11.50 11.80 -5.30
CA GLY A 431 11.07 11.48 -6.66
C GLY A 431 12.24 11.49 -7.64
N VAL A 432 13.06 12.56 -7.62
CA VAL A 432 14.28 12.64 -8.43
C VAL A 432 15.24 11.50 -8.10
N ALA A 433 15.43 11.18 -6.83
CA ALA A 433 16.31 10.10 -6.39
C ALA A 433 15.85 8.73 -6.89
N SER A 434 14.55 8.46 -6.77
CA SER A 434 13.95 7.19 -7.19
C SER A 434 14.03 7.01 -8.71
N VAL A 435 13.67 8.05 -9.48
CA VAL A 435 13.78 8.02 -10.94
C VAL A 435 15.23 7.92 -11.40
N ARG A 436 16.16 8.66 -10.78
CA ARG A 436 17.59 8.59 -11.12
C ARG A 436 18.14 7.18 -10.91
N LYS A 437 17.86 6.54 -9.77
CA LYS A 437 18.30 5.16 -9.49
C LYS A 437 17.64 4.18 -10.47
N LEU A 438 16.36 4.36 -10.78
CA LEU A 438 15.64 3.56 -11.76
C LEU A 438 16.29 3.63 -13.15
N VAL A 439 16.62 4.83 -13.64
CA VAL A 439 17.28 5.02 -14.94
C VAL A 439 18.68 4.42 -14.94
N LEU A 440 19.49 4.70 -13.92
CA LEU A 440 20.86 4.16 -13.84
C LEU A 440 20.89 2.62 -13.77
N ASN A 441 19.91 2.01 -13.12
CA ASN A 441 19.79 0.55 -13.07
C ASN A 441 19.23 0.01 -14.38
N ALA A 442 18.27 0.70 -15.01
CA ALA A 442 17.71 0.31 -16.31
C ALA A 442 18.77 0.33 -17.43
N ASP A 443 19.66 1.33 -17.44
CA ASP A 443 20.76 1.44 -18.41
C ASP A 443 21.74 0.25 -18.32
N ARG A 444 21.88 -0.33 -17.13
CA ARG A 444 22.71 -1.53 -16.89
C ARG A 444 21.95 -2.84 -17.10
N PHE A 445 20.62 -2.77 -17.11
CA PHE A 445 19.77 -3.94 -17.18
C PHE A 445 19.54 -4.34 -18.64
N LYS A 446 20.01 -5.55 -18.97
CA LYS A 446 19.71 -6.16 -20.26
C LYS A 446 18.31 -6.77 -20.21
N LEU A 447 17.37 -6.12 -20.89
CA LEU A 447 15.99 -6.59 -21.08
C LEU A 447 15.95 -8.08 -21.42
N PHE A 448 15.30 -8.86 -20.55
CA PHE A 448 15.09 -10.30 -20.70
C PHE A 448 16.35 -11.20 -20.75
N SER A 449 17.55 -10.67 -20.45
CA SER A 449 18.77 -11.50 -20.46
C SER A 449 18.93 -12.35 -19.20
N ASN A 450 19.83 -13.33 -19.25
CA ASN A 450 20.22 -14.12 -18.09
C ASN A 450 20.87 -13.17 -17.07
N GLY A 451 20.23 -12.92 -15.92
CA GLY A 451 20.77 -12.09 -14.84
C GLY A 451 21.96 -12.71 -14.09
N ARG A 452 22.81 -13.47 -14.79
CA ARG A 452 24.06 -14.06 -14.27
C ARG A 452 25.25 -13.33 -14.88
N SER A 453 25.39 -12.04 -14.60
CA SER A 453 26.67 -11.30 -14.67
C SER A 453 26.49 -9.90 -14.13
#